data_AF-A0A7S2SK34-F1
#
_entry.id   AF-A0A7S2SK34-F1
#
_cell.length_a   1.000
_cell.length_b   1.000
_cell.length_c   1.000
_cell.angle_alpha   90.00
_cell.angle_beta   90.00
_cell.angle_gamma   90.00
#
_symmetry.space_group_name_H-M   'P 1'
#
loop_
_entity.id
_entity.type
_entity.pdbx_description
1 polymer ?
#
loop_
_entity_poly.entity_id
_entity_poly.type
_entity_poly.pdbx_seq_one_letter_code
_entity_poly.pdbx_strand_id
1 'polypeptide(L)'
;VIIMVGLPATGKTHIAKRICRFISFFHDIPSRIFNVGDYRRQMFGSHLPASFYDPSNKACVRQRHEACDTALQDLIDFMNNKDGKEDGGVKLAIYDATNSTRERRQFILKRLSGIGTKKIFI
;
A
#
# COMPACT_ATOMS: atom_id res chain seq x y z
N VAL A 1 -2.91 5.05 -9.01
CA VAL A 1 -2.59 4.12 -7.90
C VAL A 1 -2.40 2.72 -8.46
N ILE A 2 -1.23 2.14 -8.25
CA ILE A 2 -0.94 0.73 -8.52
C ILE A 2 -1.18 -0.06 -7.23
N ILE A 3 -1.92 -1.16 -7.31
CA ILE A 3 -2.22 -2.02 -6.17
C ILE A 3 -1.58 -3.38 -6.43
N MET A 4 -0.54 -3.71 -5.67
CA MET A 4 0.15 -4.99 -5.81
C MET A 4 -0.71 -6.13 -5.27
N VAL A 5 -0.74 -7.27 -5.95
CA VAL A 5 -1.49 -8.47 -5.60
C VAL A 5 -0.59 -9.69 -5.74
N GLY A 6 -0.66 -10.62 -4.79
CA GLY A 6 0.05 -11.89 -4.86
C GLY A 6 0.54 -12.40 -3.51
N LEU A 7 0.84 -13.70 -3.48
CA LEU A 7 1.31 -14.39 -2.29
C LEU A 7 2.66 -13.82 -1.78
N PRO A 8 3.02 -14.02 -0.51
CA PRO A 8 4.36 -13.69 -0.03
C PRO A 8 5.48 -14.26 -0.94
N ALA A 9 6.62 -13.58 -1.00
CA ALA A 9 7.78 -13.98 -1.82
C ALA A 9 7.60 -14.01 -3.36
N THR A 10 6.51 -13.48 -3.92
CA THR A 10 6.29 -13.40 -5.38
C THR A 10 6.93 -12.19 -6.09
N GLY A 11 7.94 -11.54 -5.48
CA GLY A 11 8.63 -10.41 -6.11
C GLY A 11 7.86 -9.07 -6.17
N LYS A 12 6.66 -8.96 -5.58
CA LYS A 12 5.85 -7.71 -5.56
C LYS A 12 6.65 -6.46 -5.17
N THR A 13 7.32 -6.50 -4.01
CA THR A 13 8.13 -5.38 -3.53
C THR A 13 9.31 -5.06 -4.46
N HIS A 14 9.88 -6.08 -5.12
CA HIS A 14 10.93 -5.86 -6.12
C HIS A 14 10.40 -5.12 -7.35
N ILE A 15 9.26 -5.57 -7.89
CA ILE A 15 8.59 -4.93 -9.03
C ILE A 15 8.14 -3.50 -8.66
N ALA A 16 7.51 -3.32 -7.50
CA ALA A 16 7.10 -2.01 -6.99
C ALA A 16 8.27 -1.02 -6.92
N LYS A 17 9.42 -1.44 -6.37
CA LYS A 17 10.64 -0.63 -6.31
C LYS A 17 11.17 -0.27 -7.69
N ARG A 18 11.15 -1.20 -8.65
CA ARG A 18 11.58 -0.92 -10.03
C ARG A 18 10.67 0.06 -10.75
N ILE A 19 9.34 -0.12 -10.67
CA ILE A 19 8.37 0.80 -11.25
C ILE A 19 8.51 2.19 -10.65
N CYS A 20 8.54 2.28 -9.30
CA CYS A 20 8.68 3.56 -8.60
C CYS A 20 9.95 4.30 -9.02
N ARG A 21 11.09 3.60 -9.05
CA ARG A 21 12.37 4.19 -9.45
C ARG A 21 12.36 4.64 -10.91
N PHE A 22 11.82 3.81 -11.82
CA PHE A 22 11.76 4.13 -13.24
C PHE A 22 10.91 5.38 -13.49
N ILE A 23 9.70 5.43 -12.93
CA ILE A 23 8.78 6.54 -13.13
C ILE A 23 9.31 7.83 -12.50
N SER A 24 9.86 7.74 -11.29
CA SER A 24 10.47 8.90 -10.63
C SER A 24 11.68 9.43 -11.36
N PHE A 25 12.54 8.56 -11.91
CA PHE A 25 13.77 8.99 -12.57
C PHE A 25 13.56 9.45 -14.01
N PHE A 26 12.83 8.70 -14.83
CA PHE A 26 12.72 8.98 -16.27
C PHE A 26 11.62 9.97 -16.61
N HIS A 27 10.55 10.03 -15.82
CA HIS A 27 9.41 10.90 -16.09
C HIS A 27 9.30 12.08 -15.13
N ASP A 28 10.20 12.17 -14.14
CA ASP A 28 10.17 13.19 -13.09
C ASP A 28 8.79 13.27 -12.38
N ILE A 29 8.12 12.12 -12.27
CA ILE A 29 6.81 12.02 -11.63
C ILE A 29 7.01 11.61 -10.16
N PRO A 30 6.50 12.40 -9.21
CA PRO A 30 6.57 12.03 -7.81
C PRO A 30 5.92 10.68 -7.54
N SER A 31 6.70 9.76 -6.99
CA SER A 31 6.35 8.35 -6.87
C SER A 31 6.66 7.83 -5.48
N ARG A 32 5.69 7.21 -4.81
CA ARG A 32 5.85 6.66 -3.46
C ARG A 32 5.28 5.26 -3.33
N ILE A 33 5.98 4.41 -2.56
CA ILE A 33 5.54 3.07 -2.20
C ILE A 33 4.99 3.09 -0.79
N PHE A 34 3.78 2.59 -0.63
CA PHE A 34 3.09 2.38 0.64
C PHE A 34 3.10 0.88 0.94
N ASN A 35 4.17 0.40 1.58
CA ASN A 35 4.34 -1.01 1.91
C ASN A 35 3.70 -1.32 3.26
N VAL A 36 2.58 -2.04 3.25
CA VAL A 36 1.83 -2.37 4.48
C VAL A 36 2.67 -3.14 5.49
N GLY A 37 3.65 -3.93 5.02
CA GLY A 37 4.60 -4.61 5.88
C GLY A 37 5.46 -3.65 6.70
N ASP A 38 5.90 -2.52 6.14
CA ASP A 38 6.65 -1.49 6.85
C ASP A 38 5.79 -0.82 7.93
N TYR A 39 4.55 -0.42 7.59
CA TYR A 39 3.60 0.13 8.57
C TYR A 39 3.37 -0.83 9.74
N ARG A 40 3.11 -2.11 9.44
CA ARG A 40 2.96 -3.13 10.48
C ARG A 40 4.21 -3.27 11.33
N ARG A 41 5.41 -3.26 10.74
CA ARG A 41 6.68 -3.35 11.49
C ARG A 41 6.89 -2.13 12.41
N GLN A 42 6.53 -0.94 11.95
CA GLN A 42 6.61 0.28 12.74
C GLN A 42 5.63 0.26 13.93
N MET A 43 4.42 -0.25 13.74
CA MET A 43 3.39 -0.27 14.79
C MET A 43 3.54 -1.43 15.79
N PHE A 44 3.92 -2.62 15.31
CA PHE A 44 3.86 -3.85 16.12
C PHE A 44 5.20 -4.59 16.20
N GLY A 45 6.27 -4.04 15.63
CA GLY A 45 7.61 -4.62 15.65
C GLY A 45 7.91 -5.56 14.46
N SER A 46 9.20 -5.80 14.28
CA SER A 46 9.73 -6.57 13.15
C SER A 46 9.70 -8.08 13.33
N HIS A 47 9.61 -8.56 14.58
CA HIS A 47 9.73 -9.98 14.92
C HIS A 47 8.42 -10.43 15.56
N LEU A 48 7.53 -10.93 14.71
CA LEU A 48 6.21 -11.41 15.10
C LEU A 48 6.14 -12.93 14.90
N PRO A 49 5.55 -13.68 15.84
CA PRO A 49 5.40 -15.12 15.70
C PRO A 49 4.49 -15.49 14.53
N ALA A 50 4.59 -16.73 14.04
CA ALA A 50 3.72 -17.22 12.97
C ALA A 50 2.22 -17.09 13.31
N SER A 51 1.86 -17.26 14.59
CA SER A 51 0.51 -17.09 15.12
C SER A 51 -0.08 -15.69 14.92
N PHE A 52 0.75 -14.67 14.65
CA PHE A 52 0.29 -13.34 14.28
C PHE A 52 -0.41 -13.31 12.91
N TYR A 53 -0.02 -14.20 12.00
CA TYR A 53 -0.57 -14.27 10.65
C TYR A 53 -1.76 -15.22 10.53
N ASP A 54 -2.08 -15.93 11.62
CA ASP A 54 -3.23 -16.83 11.70
C ASP A 54 -4.55 -16.04 11.49
N PRO A 55 -5.40 -16.43 10.52
CA PRO A 55 -6.72 -15.84 10.32
C PRO A 55 -7.67 -16.01 11.51
N SER A 56 -7.50 -17.05 12.33
CA SER A 56 -8.33 -17.30 13.51
C SER A 56 -8.05 -16.31 14.65
N ASN A 57 -6.85 -15.72 14.67
CA ASN A 57 -6.44 -14.74 15.66
C ASN A 57 -7.03 -13.35 15.34
N LYS A 58 -8.26 -13.13 15.80
CA LYS A 58 -9.00 -11.86 15.58
C LYS A 58 -8.23 -10.63 16.05
N ALA A 59 -7.42 -10.73 17.10
CA ALA A 59 -6.61 -9.61 17.60
C ALA A 59 -5.53 -9.21 16.58
N CYS A 60 -4.75 -10.18 16.09
CA CYS A 60 -3.71 -9.90 15.10
C CYS A 60 -4.28 -9.57 13.71
N VAL A 61 -5.47 -10.08 13.37
CA VAL A 61 -6.22 -9.62 12.19
C VAL A 61 -6.53 -8.13 12.31
N ARG A 62 -7.00 -7.65 13.47
CA ARG A 62 -7.26 -6.22 13.70
C ARG A 62 -5.99 -5.37 13.56
N GLN A 63 -4.87 -5.81 14.16
CA GLN A 63 -3.57 -5.11 14.03
C GLN A 63 -3.12 -5.01 12.56
N ARG A 64 -3.27 -6.10 11.78
CA ARG A 64 -2.98 -6.06 10.33
C ARG A 64 -3.92 -5.13 9.58
N HIS A 65 -5.19 -5.04 9.99
CA HIS A 65 -6.14 -4.09 9.41
C HIS A 65 -5.76 -2.65 9.70
N GLU A 66 -5.35 -2.34 10.92
CA GLU A 66 -4.89 -1.00 11.31
C GLU A 66 -3.69 -0.56 10.47
N ALA A 67 -2.67 -1.42 10.29
CA ALA A 67 -1.55 -1.12 9.40
C ALA A 67 -1.97 -0.89 7.94
N CYS A 68 -2.95 -1.64 7.44
CA CYS A 68 -3.52 -1.40 6.11
C CYS A 68 -4.23 -0.05 6.02
N ASP A 69 -4.97 0.33 7.05
CA ASP A 69 -5.77 1.54 7.11
C ASP A 69 -4.92 2.80 7.18
N THR A 70 -3.86 2.78 7.99
CA THR A 70 -2.88 3.87 8.04
C THR A 70 -2.15 4.01 6.71
N ALA A 71 -1.70 2.90 6.10
CA ALA A 71 -1.04 2.94 4.80
C ALA A 71 -1.95 3.50 3.69
N LEU A 72 -3.25 3.18 3.72
CA LEU A 72 -4.22 3.73 2.79
C LEU A 72 -4.48 5.21 3.05
N GLN A 73 -4.51 5.63 4.31
CA GLN A 73 -4.72 7.03 4.67
C GLN A 73 -3.56 7.90 4.17
N ASP A 74 -2.32 7.51 4.44
CA ASP A 74 -1.13 8.20 3.95
C ASP A 74 -1.09 8.25 2.41
N LEU A 75 -1.54 7.18 1.76
CA LEU A 75 -1.66 7.15 0.30
C LEU A 75 -2.68 8.18 -0.20
N ILE A 76 -3.85 8.25 0.44
CA ILE A 76 -4.90 9.22 0.11
C ILE A 76 -4.38 10.65 0.32
N ASP A 77 -3.67 10.90 1.41
CA ASP A 77 -3.13 12.22 1.73
C ASP A 77 -2.03 12.64 0.76
N PHE A 78 -1.16 11.71 0.36
CA PHE A 78 -0.18 11.92 -0.72
C PHE A 78 -0.85 12.27 -2.06
N MET A 79 -1.89 11.52 -2.45
CA MET A 79 -2.60 11.77 -3.72
C MET A 79 -3.38 13.09 -3.72
N ASN A 80 -3.79 13.58 -2.55
CA ASN A 80 -4.54 14.83 -2.39
C ASN A 80 -3.66 16.04 -2.03
N ASN A 81 -2.32 15.89 -2.05
CA ASN A 81 -1.36 16.94 -1.66
C ASN A 81 -1.54 17.43 -0.22
N LYS A 82 -2.09 16.58 0.67
CA LYS A 82 -2.29 16.89 2.09
C LYS A 82 -1.06 16.60 2.94
N ASP A 83 -0.05 15.94 2.38
CA ASP A 83 1.20 15.66 3.09
C ASP A 83 2.20 16.83 3.06
N GLY A 84 1.88 17.91 2.33
CA GLY A 84 2.65 19.15 2.27
C GLY A 84 4.03 19.03 1.60
N LYS A 85 4.32 17.90 0.95
CA LYS A 85 5.66 17.57 0.45
C LYS A 85 5.86 17.87 -1.04
N GLU A 86 4.78 18.03 -1.80
CA GLU A 86 4.85 18.08 -3.25
C GLU A 86 3.75 18.97 -3.85
N ASP A 87 4.14 19.77 -4.83
CA ASP A 87 3.23 20.64 -5.58
C ASP A 87 2.20 19.84 -6.40
N GLY A 88 1.07 20.49 -6.71
CA GLY A 88 -0.04 19.85 -7.43
C GLY A 88 0.39 19.32 -8.81
N GLY A 89 0.03 18.08 -9.13
CA GLY A 89 0.43 17.45 -10.39
C GLY A 89 0.10 15.96 -10.49
N VAL A 90 0.61 15.30 -11.53
CA VAL A 90 0.50 13.84 -11.71
C VAL A 90 1.38 13.14 -10.69
N LYS A 91 0.84 12.13 -10.00
CA LYS A 91 1.53 11.36 -8.97
C LYS A 91 1.32 9.87 -9.14
N LEU A 92 2.32 9.09 -8.70
CA LEU A 92 2.24 7.63 -8.64
C LEU A 92 2.31 7.13 -7.20
N ALA A 93 1.21 6.60 -6.70
CA ALA A 93 1.20 5.78 -5.50
C ALA A 93 1.19 4.29 -5.85
N ILE A 94 2.08 3.52 -5.21
CA ILE A 94 2.09 2.04 -5.28
C ILE A 94 1.73 1.49 -3.89
N TYR A 95 0.59 0.82 -3.78
CA TYR A 95 0.15 0.13 -2.57
C TYR A 95 0.66 -1.31 -2.58
N ASP A 96 1.71 -1.58 -1.80
CA ASP A 96 2.41 -2.86 -1.76
C ASP A 96 1.95 -3.70 -0.56
N ALA A 97 1.14 -4.71 -0.86
CA ALA A 97 0.66 -5.73 0.08
C ALA A 97 0.31 -7.02 -0.66
N THR A 98 -0.15 -8.04 0.06
CA THR A 98 -0.56 -9.32 -0.57
C THR A 98 -1.86 -9.19 -1.35
N ASN A 99 -2.86 -8.46 -0.83
CA ASN A 99 -4.15 -8.17 -1.47
C ASN A 99 -4.81 -9.38 -2.18
N SER A 100 -4.61 -10.58 -1.63
CA SER A 100 -4.91 -11.86 -2.30
C SER A 100 -6.40 -12.14 -2.42
N THR A 101 -7.22 -11.67 -1.47
CA THR A 101 -8.68 -11.89 -1.48
C THR A 101 -9.42 -10.83 -2.28
N ARG A 102 -10.54 -11.23 -2.90
CA ARG A 102 -11.43 -10.30 -3.63
C ARG A 102 -12.00 -9.24 -2.69
N GLU A 103 -12.38 -9.63 -1.47
CA GLU A 103 -12.91 -8.71 -0.45
C GLU A 103 -11.91 -7.61 -0.11
N ARG A 104 -10.62 -7.95 0.08
CA ARG A 104 -9.57 -6.96 0.36
C ARG A 104 -9.43 -5.97 -0.79
N ARG A 105 -9.49 -6.43 -2.05
CA ARG A 105 -9.41 -5.56 -3.23
C ARG A 105 -10.64 -4.65 -3.35
N GLN A 106 -11.84 -5.16 -3.09
CA GLN A 106 -13.06 -4.35 -3.07
C GLN A 106 -13.00 -3.29 -1.96
N PHE A 107 -12.51 -3.64 -0.77
CA PHE A 107 -12.29 -2.70 0.32
C PHE A 107 -11.36 -1.55 -0.08
N ILE A 108 -10.22 -1.86 -0.71
CA ILE A 108 -9.28 -0.86 -1.21
C ILE A 108 -9.94 0.05 -2.26
N LEU A 109 -10.66 -0.53 -3.23
CA LEU A 109 -11.37 0.27 -4.24
C LEU A 109 -12.40 1.21 -3.62
N LYS A 110 -13.15 0.75 -2.61
CA LYS A 110 -14.11 1.58 -1.87
C LYS A 110 -13.42 2.71 -1.12
N ARG A 111 -12.26 2.45 -0.49
CA ARG A 111 -11.49 3.51 0.20
C ARG A 111 -10.92 4.54 -0.77
N LEU A 112 -10.56 4.14 -1.98
CA LEU A 112 -10.00 5.01 -3.01
C LEU A 112 -11.05 5.61 -3.96
N SER A 113 -12.34 5.33 -3.78
CA SER A 113 -13.39 5.81 -4.70
C SER A 113 -13.58 7.34 -4.60
N GLY A 114 -13.35 7.92 -3.43
CA GLY A 114 -13.47 9.37 -3.19
C GLY A 114 -12.32 10.20 -3.73
N ILE A 115 -11.21 9.58 -4.14
CA ILE A 115 -10.09 10.27 -4.79
C ILE A 115 -10.15 9.98 -6.29
N GLY A 116 -10.24 11.02 -7.11
CA GLY A 116 -10.40 10.98 -8.59
C GLY A 116 -9.19 10.42 -9.35
N THR A 117 -8.70 9.26 -8.94
CA THR A 117 -7.46 8.64 -9.42
C THR A 117 -7.77 7.41 -10.27
N LYS A 118 -6.88 7.07 -11.21
CA LYS A 118 -6.92 5.77 -11.92
C LYS A 118 -6.33 4.67 -11.02
N LYS A 119 -6.91 3.46 -11.06
CA LYS A 119 -6.49 2.30 -10.26
C LYS A 119 -6.12 1.14 -11.18
N ILE A 120 -4.97 0.53 -10.94
CA ILE A 120 -4.47 -0.64 -11.69
C ILE A 120 -4.01 -1.68 -10.68
N PHE A 121 -4.33 -2.95 -10.92
CA PHE A 121 -3.83 -4.08 -10.13
C PHE A 121 -2.67 -4.75 -10.88
N ILE A 122 -1.60 -5.07 -10.15
CA ILE A 122 -0.44 -5.83 -10.65
C ILE A 122 -0.22 -7.03 -9.75
#